data_AF-A0A8C4MVB5-F1
#
_entry.id   AF-A0A8C4MVB5-F1
#
_cell.length_a   1.000
_cell.length_b   1.000
_cell.length_c   1.000
_cell.angle_alpha   90.00
_cell.angle_beta   90.00
_cell.angle_gamma   90.00
#
_symmetry.space_group_name_H-M   'P 1'
#
loop_
_entity.id
_entity.type
_entity.pdbx_description
1 polymer ?
#
loop_
_entity_poly.entity_id
_entity_poly.type
_entity_poly.pdbx_seq_one_letter_code
_entity_poly.pdbx_strand_id
1 'polypeptide(L)'
;MQLTAAASFLTVLQEESVSIHTYAHSFLQVILLHLEHRDTGVSNAWLETLLSVIEVLPKETLRHEILNPLVSKAQLSQTVQSRLVSCKILGKLTNKFDAHTIKREILPLVKSLCQDVEYEVRSCMCRQLENIAQGIGTELTKSVVLPELIELSRDEGSSVRLAAFETLVNLLDIFDTDDRSQTILPLVKSFCEKSFKADESILISLSFHLGKLCHGLYGIFTPDQHLRFLEFYKKLCTLGLQQENGHNENQIPTQILEQEKKYISVRKNCAYNFPAMIVFVDPKNFHMELYSTFFCLCHDPEVPVRYTIAICFYEVSKLLNSGVYLIHKELITLLQDESLEVLDALIDHLPEILELMSTGGESSVQENKLLSLPDLIPALTAAEQRAAASLKWRTHEKLLQKYACLPHVISSDQIYYRFLQRMFTIMMTNNVLPVQKAASRTLCIFLRYNRKQEQRHEVIQKLIE
;
A
#
# COMPACT_ATOMS: atom_id res chain seq x y z
N MET A 1 25.78 -1.97 -24.09
CA MET A 1 25.55 -3.08 -25.05
C MET A 1 24.91 -4.28 -24.37
N GLN A 2 25.49 -4.83 -23.29
CA GLN A 2 24.94 -6.02 -22.61
C GLN A 2 23.54 -5.82 -22.00
N LEU A 3 23.27 -4.68 -21.34
CA LEU A 3 21.93 -4.37 -20.82
C LEU A 3 20.86 -4.37 -21.92
N THR A 4 21.17 -3.76 -23.06
CA THR A 4 20.30 -3.72 -24.24
C THR A 4 20.09 -5.11 -24.83
N ALA A 5 21.12 -5.96 -24.82
CA ALA A 5 21.03 -7.34 -25.30
C ALA A 5 20.10 -8.18 -24.40
N ALA A 6 20.24 -8.09 -23.07
CA ALA A 6 19.35 -8.77 -22.12
C ALA A 6 17.88 -8.36 -22.34
N ALA A 7 17.63 -7.05 -22.46
CA ALA A 7 16.30 -6.54 -22.78
C ALA A 7 15.76 -7.07 -24.12
N SER A 8 16.61 -7.09 -25.16
CA SER A 8 16.21 -7.59 -26.49
C SER A 8 15.85 -9.07 -26.46
N PHE A 9 16.60 -9.88 -25.71
CA PHE A 9 16.31 -11.32 -25.57
C PHE A 9 14.97 -11.53 -24.86
N LEU A 10 14.72 -10.76 -23.80
CA LEU A 10 13.43 -10.77 -23.12
C LEU A 10 12.27 -10.35 -24.06
N THR A 11 12.46 -9.32 -24.90
CA THR A 11 11.45 -8.92 -25.90
C THR A 11 11.18 -10.04 -26.91
N VAL A 12 12.22 -10.72 -27.42
CA VAL A 12 12.06 -11.86 -28.33
C VAL A 12 11.26 -13.00 -27.69
N LEU A 13 11.43 -13.23 -26.39
CA LEU A 13 10.64 -14.19 -25.62
C LEU A 13 9.17 -13.75 -25.50
N GLN A 14 8.93 -12.49 -25.13
CA GLN A 14 7.61 -11.93 -24.85
C GLN A 14 6.74 -11.78 -26.10
N GLU A 15 7.36 -11.45 -27.23
CA GLU A 15 6.67 -11.31 -28.53
C GLU A 15 6.45 -12.68 -29.21
N GLU A 16 6.93 -13.77 -28.61
CA GLU A 16 6.89 -15.12 -29.19
C GLU A 16 7.49 -15.17 -30.60
N SER A 17 8.48 -14.31 -30.87
CA SER A 17 9.08 -14.10 -32.19
C SER A 17 9.78 -15.35 -32.75
N VAL A 18 10.14 -16.30 -31.89
CA VAL A 18 10.67 -17.62 -32.26
C VAL A 18 10.09 -18.71 -31.36
N SER A 19 10.12 -19.97 -31.82
CA SER A 19 9.71 -21.11 -30.99
C SER A 19 10.57 -21.22 -29.73
N ILE A 20 10.00 -21.76 -28.64
CA ILE A 20 10.73 -21.98 -27.37
C ILE A 20 11.97 -22.85 -27.58
N HIS A 21 11.89 -23.86 -28.46
CA HIS A 21 13.04 -24.71 -28.79
C HIS A 21 14.17 -23.91 -29.46
N THR A 22 13.83 -23.08 -30.45
CA THR A 22 14.78 -22.18 -31.11
C THR A 22 15.35 -21.19 -30.11
N TYR A 23 14.51 -20.63 -29.24
CA TYR A 23 14.94 -19.69 -28.22
C TYR A 23 15.96 -20.32 -27.27
N ALA A 24 15.65 -21.50 -26.74
CA ALA A 24 16.53 -22.24 -25.84
C ALA A 24 17.88 -22.53 -26.50
N HIS A 25 17.87 -23.00 -27.75
CA HIS A 25 19.10 -23.33 -28.48
C HIS A 25 19.96 -22.10 -28.79
N SER A 26 19.34 -20.97 -29.16
CA SER A 26 20.06 -19.77 -29.60
C SER A 26 20.49 -18.84 -28.48
N PHE A 27 19.71 -18.73 -27.40
CA PHE A 27 19.88 -17.66 -26.42
C PHE A 27 20.24 -18.15 -25.01
N LEU A 28 19.83 -19.36 -24.60
CA LEU A 28 19.96 -19.80 -23.21
C LEU A 28 21.42 -19.83 -22.74
N GLN A 29 22.33 -20.38 -23.55
CA GLN A 29 23.75 -20.45 -23.19
C GLN A 29 24.39 -19.06 -23.00
N VAL A 30 23.97 -18.08 -23.81
CA VAL A 30 24.45 -16.69 -23.68
C VAL A 30 23.93 -16.06 -22.38
N ILE A 31 22.67 -16.30 -22.04
CA ILE A 31 22.07 -15.84 -20.79
C ILE A 31 22.84 -16.43 -19.60
N LEU A 32 23.05 -17.75 -19.58
CA LEU A 32 23.75 -18.46 -18.51
C LEU A 32 25.20 -17.98 -18.35
N LEU A 33 25.92 -17.77 -19.44
CA LEU A 33 27.30 -17.26 -19.44
C LEU A 33 27.43 -15.91 -18.75
N HIS A 34 26.43 -15.03 -18.91
CA HIS A 34 26.49 -13.66 -18.41
C HIS A 34 25.90 -13.46 -17.01
N LEU A 35 25.42 -14.53 -16.35
CA LEU A 35 24.98 -14.45 -14.94
C LEU A 35 26.13 -14.09 -13.98
N GLU A 36 27.36 -14.44 -14.33
CA GLU A 36 28.57 -14.16 -13.53
C GLU A 36 29.36 -12.96 -14.07
N HIS A 37 28.68 -12.07 -14.82
CA HIS A 37 29.31 -10.86 -15.32
C HIS A 37 29.80 -9.96 -14.16
N ARG A 38 30.99 -9.36 -14.33
CA ARG A 38 31.67 -8.55 -13.29
C ARG A 38 30.85 -7.34 -12.85
N ASP A 39 30.13 -6.74 -13.78
CA ASP A 39 29.18 -5.66 -13.50
C ASP A 39 27.86 -6.26 -12.96
N THR A 40 27.48 -5.84 -11.75
CA THR A 40 26.30 -6.33 -11.03
C THR A 40 24.99 -5.92 -11.68
N GLY A 41 24.93 -4.74 -12.32
CA GLY A 41 23.76 -4.29 -13.05
C GLY A 41 23.51 -5.16 -14.29
N VAL A 42 24.57 -5.51 -15.00
CA VAL A 42 24.52 -6.40 -16.16
C VAL A 42 24.14 -7.83 -15.76
N SER A 43 24.77 -8.41 -14.74
CA SER A 43 24.42 -9.77 -14.30
C SER A 43 22.98 -9.84 -13.78
N ASN A 44 22.51 -8.81 -13.07
CA ASN A 44 21.11 -8.73 -12.66
C ASN A 44 20.14 -8.64 -13.85
N ALA A 45 20.45 -7.87 -14.89
CA ALA A 45 19.60 -7.81 -16.09
C ALA A 45 19.49 -9.18 -16.81
N TRP A 46 20.61 -9.91 -16.89
CA TRP A 46 20.61 -11.28 -17.43
C TRP A 46 19.88 -12.27 -16.52
N LEU A 47 19.97 -12.10 -15.20
CA LEU A 47 19.21 -12.91 -14.25
C LEU A 47 17.70 -12.70 -14.40
N GLU A 48 17.21 -11.46 -14.49
CA GLU A 48 15.77 -11.19 -14.71
C GLU A 48 15.29 -11.78 -16.04
N THR A 49 16.13 -11.73 -17.08
CA THR A 49 15.87 -12.40 -18.35
C THR A 49 15.75 -13.92 -18.15
N LEU A 50 16.69 -14.54 -17.44
CA LEU A 50 16.64 -15.98 -17.14
C LEU A 50 15.41 -16.38 -16.32
N LEU A 51 15.05 -15.60 -15.30
CA LEU A 51 13.88 -15.88 -14.46
C LEU A 51 12.58 -15.88 -15.29
N SER A 52 12.49 -15.02 -16.30
CA SER A 52 11.38 -15.01 -17.26
C SER A 52 11.44 -16.22 -18.20
N VAL A 53 12.62 -16.56 -18.70
CA VAL A 53 12.84 -17.73 -19.58
C VAL A 53 12.49 -19.05 -18.88
N ILE A 54 12.80 -19.19 -17.59
CA ILE A 54 12.46 -20.37 -16.78
C ILE A 54 10.94 -20.66 -16.82
N GLU A 55 10.10 -19.65 -17.01
CA GLU A 55 8.65 -19.85 -17.04
C GLU A 55 8.17 -20.68 -18.23
N VAL A 56 8.87 -20.61 -19.36
CA VAL A 56 8.40 -21.19 -20.63
C VAL A 56 9.24 -22.36 -21.11
N LEU A 57 10.43 -22.57 -20.52
CA LEU A 57 11.31 -23.66 -20.93
C LEU A 57 10.72 -25.06 -20.62
N PRO A 58 10.97 -26.06 -21.47
CA PRO A 58 10.61 -27.44 -21.20
C PRO A 58 11.32 -27.97 -19.94
N LYS A 59 10.64 -28.85 -19.18
CA LYS A 59 11.17 -29.41 -17.92
C LYS A 59 12.53 -30.10 -18.08
N GLU A 60 12.74 -30.80 -19.18
CA GLU A 60 14.02 -31.46 -19.48
C GLU A 60 15.16 -30.44 -19.66
N THR A 61 14.89 -29.36 -20.40
CA THR A 61 15.87 -28.26 -20.56
C THR A 61 16.16 -27.60 -19.21
N LEU A 62 15.13 -27.32 -18.40
CA LEU A 62 15.31 -26.79 -17.05
C LEU A 62 16.17 -27.70 -16.17
N ARG A 63 15.96 -29.02 -16.28
CA ARG A 63 16.71 -30.01 -15.51
C ARG A 63 18.19 -30.02 -15.91
N HIS A 64 18.46 -30.17 -17.21
CA HIS A 64 19.81 -30.38 -17.72
C HIS A 64 20.65 -29.10 -17.73
N GLU A 65 20.10 -27.99 -18.19
CA GLU A 65 20.84 -26.75 -18.42
C GLU A 65 20.87 -25.82 -17.20
N ILE A 66 19.92 -25.97 -16.26
CA ILE A 66 19.79 -25.06 -15.12
C ILE A 66 19.97 -25.80 -13.80
N LEU A 67 19.07 -26.73 -13.44
CA LEU A 67 19.04 -27.37 -12.13
C LEU A 67 20.33 -28.16 -11.83
N ASN A 68 20.79 -28.97 -12.78
CA ASN A 68 22.00 -29.79 -12.59
C ASN A 68 23.26 -28.93 -12.35
N PRO A 69 23.58 -27.91 -13.19
CA PRO A 69 24.68 -26.98 -12.90
C PRO A 69 24.52 -26.24 -11.57
N LEU A 70 23.29 -25.91 -11.17
CA LEU A 70 22.97 -25.14 -9.96
C LEU A 70 23.50 -25.80 -8.69
N VAL A 71 23.54 -27.14 -8.65
CA VAL A 71 24.07 -27.90 -7.51
C VAL A 71 25.51 -27.50 -7.19
N SER A 72 26.33 -27.24 -8.22
CA SER A 72 27.71 -26.78 -8.03
C SER A 72 27.78 -25.28 -7.75
N LYS A 73 26.91 -24.48 -8.40
CA LYS A 73 26.85 -23.01 -8.28
C LYS A 73 26.36 -22.53 -6.90
N ALA A 74 25.57 -23.35 -6.21
CA ALA A 74 25.08 -23.06 -4.86
C ALA A 74 26.08 -23.41 -3.74
N GLN A 75 27.22 -24.06 -4.04
CA GLN A 75 28.17 -24.50 -3.00
C GLN A 75 28.95 -23.33 -2.39
N LEU A 76 29.35 -23.47 -1.12
CA LEU A 76 30.19 -22.50 -0.41
C LEU A 76 31.54 -22.20 -1.10
N SER A 77 32.03 -23.11 -1.94
CA SER A 77 33.24 -22.92 -2.75
C SER A 77 33.08 -21.86 -3.86
N GLN A 78 31.85 -21.49 -4.19
CA GLN A 78 31.53 -20.49 -5.21
C GLN A 78 31.47 -19.09 -4.63
N THR A 79 31.45 -18.09 -5.50
CA THR A 79 31.34 -16.68 -5.10
C THR A 79 29.99 -16.39 -4.46
N VAL A 80 29.93 -15.38 -3.59
CA VAL A 80 28.68 -14.90 -2.99
C VAL A 80 27.64 -14.56 -4.06
N GLN A 81 28.05 -13.90 -5.13
CA GLN A 81 27.18 -13.57 -6.26
C GLN A 81 26.57 -14.82 -6.92
N SER A 82 27.37 -15.88 -7.12
CA SER A 82 26.89 -17.15 -7.70
C SER A 82 25.81 -17.79 -6.81
N ARG A 83 26.00 -17.74 -5.49
CA ARG A 83 25.03 -18.25 -4.51
C ARG A 83 23.77 -17.39 -4.44
N LEU A 84 23.88 -16.05 -4.51
CA LEU A 84 22.73 -15.14 -4.61
C LEU A 84 21.90 -15.38 -5.87
N VAL A 85 22.54 -15.56 -7.01
CA VAL A 85 21.89 -15.97 -8.27
C VAL A 85 21.18 -17.31 -8.08
N SER A 86 21.84 -18.26 -7.42
CA SER A 86 21.28 -19.58 -7.14
C SER A 86 20.02 -19.52 -6.29
N CYS A 87 19.97 -18.68 -5.25
CA CYS A 87 18.76 -18.44 -4.45
C CYS A 87 17.57 -18.07 -5.34
N LYS A 88 17.73 -17.06 -6.21
CA LYS A 88 16.63 -16.58 -7.08
C LYS A 88 16.17 -17.65 -8.09
N ILE A 89 17.12 -18.38 -8.67
CA ILE A 89 16.81 -19.47 -9.61
C ILE A 89 16.03 -20.60 -8.89
N LEU A 90 16.46 -21.01 -7.70
CA LEU A 90 15.76 -22.05 -6.91
C LEU A 90 14.32 -21.66 -6.59
N GLY A 91 14.10 -20.41 -6.17
CA GLY A 91 12.76 -19.88 -5.93
C GLY A 91 11.85 -20.03 -7.16
N LYS A 92 12.37 -19.73 -8.35
CA LYS A 92 11.61 -19.84 -9.60
C LYS A 92 11.39 -21.28 -10.08
N LEU A 93 12.39 -22.14 -9.95
CA LEU A 93 12.34 -23.53 -10.39
C LEU A 93 11.33 -24.38 -9.59
N THR A 94 11.05 -23.99 -8.35
CA THR A 94 10.17 -24.77 -7.46
C THR A 94 8.77 -24.95 -8.06
N ASN A 95 8.29 -23.99 -8.87
CA ASN A 95 6.99 -24.08 -9.54
C ASN A 95 6.99 -24.90 -10.86
N LYS A 96 8.12 -25.52 -11.22
CA LYS A 96 8.29 -26.24 -12.50
C LYS A 96 8.42 -27.75 -12.36
N PHE A 97 8.81 -28.23 -11.18
CA PHE A 97 9.01 -29.64 -10.91
C PHE A 97 7.90 -30.21 -10.02
N ASP A 98 7.79 -31.52 -9.99
CA ASP A 98 6.89 -32.22 -9.07
C ASP A 98 7.44 -32.21 -7.63
N ALA A 99 6.56 -32.44 -6.66
CA ALA A 99 6.91 -32.42 -5.24
C ALA A 99 8.04 -33.39 -4.86
N HIS A 100 8.15 -34.54 -5.53
CA HIS A 100 9.22 -35.51 -5.24
C HIS A 100 10.58 -34.99 -5.70
N THR A 101 10.66 -34.44 -6.93
CA THR A 101 11.87 -33.78 -7.43
C THR A 101 12.27 -32.60 -6.56
N ILE A 102 11.31 -31.74 -6.19
CA ILE A 102 11.58 -30.59 -5.31
C ILE A 102 12.16 -31.07 -3.98
N LYS A 103 11.52 -32.04 -3.34
CA LYS A 103 11.94 -32.55 -2.03
C LYS A 103 13.34 -33.16 -2.04
N ARG A 104 13.68 -33.90 -3.10
CA ARG A 104 14.96 -34.63 -3.18
C ARG A 104 16.12 -33.77 -3.68
N GLU A 105 15.88 -32.85 -4.59
CA GLU A 105 16.94 -32.16 -5.33
C GLU A 105 17.03 -30.65 -5.01
N ILE A 106 15.89 -29.98 -4.79
CA ILE A 106 15.84 -28.52 -4.59
C ILE A 106 15.93 -28.16 -3.11
N LEU A 107 15.12 -28.79 -2.25
CA LEU A 107 15.07 -28.46 -0.82
C LEU A 107 16.42 -28.61 -0.10
N PRO A 108 17.29 -29.60 -0.40
CA PRO A 108 18.62 -29.66 0.21
C PRO A 108 19.49 -28.42 -0.10
N LEU A 109 19.39 -27.88 -1.33
CA LEU A 109 20.10 -26.66 -1.71
C LEU A 109 19.53 -25.44 -0.98
N VAL A 110 18.20 -25.35 -0.89
CA VAL A 110 17.51 -24.29 -0.14
C VAL A 110 17.98 -24.26 1.31
N LYS A 111 17.97 -25.41 1.99
CA LYS A 111 18.45 -25.53 3.38
C LYS A 111 19.91 -25.11 3.52
N SER A 112 20.77 -25.56 2.61
CA SER A 112 22.18 -25.18 2.61
C SER A 112 22.38 -23.66 2.48
N LEU A 113 21.55 -22.98 1.68
CA LEU A 113 21.64 -21.53 1.45
C LEU A 113 20.97 -20.72 2.58
N CYS A 114 19.96 -21.28 3.26
CA CYS A 114 19.43 -20.71 4.51
C CYS A 114 20.50 -20.70 5.61
N GLN A 115 21.44 -21.66 5.57
CA GLN A 115 22.56 -21.82 6.52
C GLN A 115 23.89 -21.26 5.99
N ASP A 116 23.85 -20.41 4.96
CA ASP A 116 25.06 -19.86 4.35
C ASP A 116 25.87 -19.01 5.36
N VAL A 117 27.19 -18.97 5.20
CA VAL A 117 28.05 -18.14 6.05
C VAL A 117 27.80 -16.63 5.85
N GLU A 118 27.37 -16.22 4.66
CA GLU A 118 27.09 -14.83 4.33
C GLU A 118 25.63 -14.44 4.58
N TYR A 119 25.42 -13.39 5.38
CA TYR A 119 24.07 -12.93 5.74
C TYR A 119 23.25 -12.49 4.52
N GLU A 120 23.89 -11.97 3.47
CA GLU A 120 23.23 -11.54 2.23
C GLU A 120 22.59 -12.73 1.51
N VAL A 121 23.29 -13.88 1.49
CA VAL A 121 22.77 -15.12 0.89
C VAL A 121 21.62 -15.67 1.71
N ARG A 122 21.75 -15.71 3.05
CA ARG A 122 20.67 -16.13 3.95
C ARG A 122 19.42 -15.26 3.80
N SER A 123 19.59 -13.93 3.79
CA SER A 123 18.49 -12.97 3.58
C SER A 123 17.85 -13.15 2.20
N CYS A 124 18.65 -13.35 1.15
CA CYS A 124 18.15 -13.60 -0.20
C CYS A 124 17.35 -14.91 -0.27
N MET A 125 17.89 -16.02 0.24
CA MET A 125 17.22 -17.33 0.26
C MET A 125 15.93 -17.28 1.09
N CYS A 126 15.95 -16.59 2.23
CA CYS A 126 14.78 -16.40 3.09
C CYS A 126 13.60 -15.83 2.30
N ARG A 127 13.82 -14.77 1.49
CA ARG A 127 12.77 -14.16 0.65
C ARG A 127 12.21 -15.10 -0.41
N GLN A 128 13.02 -16.06 -0.87
CA GLN A 128 12.57 -17.05 -1.86
C GLN A 128 11.76 -18.19 -1.22
N LEU A 129 11.78 -18.34 0.12
CA LEU A 129 10.95 -19.33 0.80
C LEU A 129 9.45 -19.10 0.56
N GLU A 130 9.03 -17.87 0.27
CA GLU A 130 7.65 -17.58 -0.16
C GLU A 130 7.31 -18.30 -1.48
N ASN A 131 8.14 -18.13 -2.51
CA ASN A 131 7.97 -18.79 -3.81
C ASN A 131 8.03 -20.32 -3.67
N ILE A 132 8.92 -20.81 -2.80
CA ILE A 132 9.09 -22.25 -2.54
C ILE A 132 7.84 -22.81 -1.87
N ALA A 133 7.30 -22.12 -0.86
CA ALA A 133 6.09 -22.53 -0.14
C ALA A 133 4.88 -22.69 -1.07
N GLN A 134 4.76 -21.81 -2.07
CA GLN A 134 3.70 -21.89 -3.09
C GLN A 134 3.81 -23.15 -3.97
N GLY A 135 5.04 -23.60 -4.28
CA GLY A 135 5.27 -24.74 -5.17
C GLY A 135 5.25 -26.12 -4.49
N ILE A 136 5.43 -26.19 -3.17
CA ILE A 136 5.49 -27.47 -2.42
C ILE A 136 4.20 -27.84 -1.69
N GLY A 137 3.29 -26.88 -1.54
CA GLY A 137 2.03 -27.07 -0.82
C GLY A 137 2.17 -27.05 0.70
N THR A 138 1.02 -26.94 1.39
CA THR A 138 0.93 -26.63 2.83
C THR A 138 1.71 -27.59 3.73
N GLU A 139 1.58 -28.91 3.54
CA GLU A 139 2.23 -29.91 4.40
C GLU A 139 3.76 -29.81 4.38
N LEU A 140 4.34 -29.62 3.20
CA LEU A 140 5.79 -29.43 3.06
C LEU A 140 6.22 -28.03 3.53
N THR A 141 5.39 -27.01 3.34
CA THR A 141 5.66 -25.68 3.90
C THR A 141 5.76 -25.73 5.42
N LYS A 142 4.85 -26.43 6.10
CA LYS A 142 4.89 -26.59 7.57
C LYS A 142 6.11 -27.40 8.04
N SER A 143 6.40 -28.52 7.37
CA SER A 143 7.47 -29.43 7.83
C SER A 143 8.88 -29.03 7.38
N VAL A 144 9.01 -28.17 6.38
CA VAL A 144 10.32 -27.78 5.81
C VAL A 144 10.55 -26.27 5.92
N VAL A 145 9.63 -25.44 5.43
CA VAL A 145 9.86 -23.99 5.33
C VAL A 145 9.72 -23.29 6.68
N LEU A 146 8.71 -23.64 7.48
CA LEU A 146 8.49 -23.04 8.79
C LEU A 146 9.69 -23.22 9.74
N PRO A 147 10.32 -24.41 9.87
CA PRO A 147 11.55 -24.57 10.65
C PRO A 147 12.67 -23.61 10.25
N GLU A 148 12.93 -23.44 8.94
CA GLU A 148 13.95 -22.51 8.45
C GLU A 148 13.59 -21.05 8.79
N LEU A 149 12.31 -20.66 8.67
CA LEU A 149 11.85 -19.32 9.05
C LEU A 149 12.00 -19.06 10.55
N ILE A 150 11.74 -20.06 11.40
CA ILE A 150 11.96 -19.94 12.86
C ILE A 150 13.43 -19.65 13.14
N GLU A 151 14.34 -20.36 12.47
CA GLU A 151 15.78 -20.17 12.66
C GLU A 151 16.25 -18.80 12.14
N LEU A 152 15.87 -18.45 10.91
CA LEU A 152 16.22 -17.17 10.28
C LEU A 152 15.62 -15.96 11.02
N SER A 153 14.49 -16.12 11.70
CA SER A 153 13.91 -15.06 12.55
C SER A 153 14.78 -14.74 13.78
N ARG A 154 15.69 -15.64 14.15
CA ARG A 154 16.63 -15.53 15.27
C ARG A 154 18.06 -15.28 14.80
N ASP A 155 18.28 -15.06 13.51
CA ASP A 155 19.60 -14.80 12.93
C ASP A 155 20.28 -13.59 13.58
N GLU A 156 21.60 -13.58 13.62
CA GLU A 156 22.39 -12.46 14.15
C GLU A 156 22.28 -11.21 13.25
N GLY A 157 22.11 -11.39 11.94
CA GLY A 157 21.93 -10.33 10.95
C GLY A 157 20.53 -9.72 10.98
N SER A 158 20.45 -8.41 11.22
CA SER A 158 19.18 -7.67 11.26
C SER A 158 18.39 -7.75 9.96
N SER A 159 19.07 -7.72 8.81
CA SER A 159 18.50 -7.86 7.47
C SER A 159 17.94 -9.27 7.19
N VAL A 160 18.51 -10.31 7.81
CA VAL A 160 17.99 -11.68 7.72
C VAL A 160 16.74 -11.83 8.56
N ARG A 161 16.76 -11.34 9.81
CA ARG A 161 15.56 -11.33 10.67
C ARG A 161 14.40 -10.56 10.02
N LEU A 162 14.71 -9.45 9.35
CA LEU A 162 13.72 -8.67 8.62
C LEU A 162 13.12 -9.46 7.46
N ALA A 163 13.95 -10.11 6.64
CA ALA A 163 13.48 -10.98 5.56
C ALA A 163 12.61 -12.13 6.08
N ALA A 164 12.97 -12.73 7.21
CA ALA A 164 12.18 -13.78 7.85
C ALA A 164 10.82 -13.27 8.32
N PHE A 165 10.77 -12.08 8.95
CA PHE A 165 9.52 -11.45 9.37
C PHE A 165 8.59 -11.19 8.17
N GLU A 166 9.09 -10.56 7.10
CA GLU A 166 8.30 -10.27 5.90
C GLU A 166 7.77 -11.54 5.24
N THR A 167 8.62 -12.56 5.13
CA THR A 167 8.26 -13.87 4.56
C THR A 167 7.23 -14.59 5.42
N LEU A 168 7.38 -14.57 6.75
CA LEU A 168 6.39 -15.12 7.68
C LEU A 168 5.02 -14.44 7.52
N VAL A 169 4.99 -13.10 7.45
CA VAL A 169 3.75 -12.34 7.25
C VAL A 169 3.09 -12.72 5.92
N ASN A 170 3.88 -12.92 4.86
CA ASN A 170 3.34 -13.30 3.56
C ASN A 170 2.77 -14.70 3.51
N LEU A 171 3.29 -15.61 4.33
CA LEU A 171 2.87 -17.00 4.39
C LEU A 171 1.82 -17.28 5.48
N LEU A 172 1.36 -16.27 6.23
CA LEU A 172 0.38 -16.44 7.32
C LEU A 172 -0.81 -17.31 6.93
N ASP A 173 -1.38 -17.08 5.75
CA ASP A 173 -2.58 -17.77 5.28
C ASP A 173 -2.38 -19.26 4.98
N ILE A 174 -1.13 -19.71 4.81
CA ILE A 174 -0.79 -21.13 4.60
C ILE A 174 -0.80 -21.91 5.92
N PHE A 175 -0.48 -21.25 7.03
CA PHE A 175 -0.38 -21.87 8.34
C PHE A 175 -1.75 -22.00 9.01
N ASP A 176 -1.95 -23.05 9.79
CA ASP A 176 -3.19 -23.24 10.54
C ASP A 176 -3.20 -22.40 11.84
N THR A 177 -4.29 -22.53 12.61
CA THR A 177 -4.44 -21.76 13.86
C THR A 177 -3.41 -22.16 14.93
N ASP A 178 -3.00 -23.43 14.97
CA ASP A 178 -2.03 -23.91 15.95
C ASP A 178 -0.63 -23.40 15.61
N ASP A 179 -0.23 -23.49 14.34
CA ASP A 179 1.02 -22.92 13.83
C ASP A 179 1.10 -21.41 14.12
N ARG A 180 0.03 -20.67 13.80
CA ARG A 180 -0.04 -19.23 14.00
C ARG A 180 0.03 -18.85 15.48
N SER A 181 -0.67 -19.59 16.35
CA SER A 181 -0.76 -19.28 17.78
C SER A 181 0.49 -19.69 18.57
N GLN A 182 1.00 -20.90 18.35
CA GLN A 182 2.08 -21.47 19.15
C GLN A 182 3.48 -21.09 18.63
N THR A 183 3.59 -20.77 17.34
CA THR A 183 4.89 -20.52 16.70
C THR A 183 5.01 -19.09 16.19
N ILE A 184 4.13 -18.67 15.30
CA ILE A 184 4.32 -17.41 14.55
C ILE A 184 4.09 -16.20 15.44
N LEU A 185 3.01 -16.18 16.22
CA LEU A 185 2.70 -15.06 17.11
C LEU A 185 3.82 -14.77 18.13
N PRO A 186 4.42 -15.76 18.82
CA PRO A 186 5.59 -15.53 19.66
C PRO A 186 6.79 -14.91 18.93
N LEU A 187 7.10 -15.35 17.70
CA LEU A 187 8.19 -14.80 16.90
C LEU A 187 7.94 -13.33 16.54
N VAL A 188 6.73 -13.05 16.04
CA VAL A 188 6.28 -11.69 15.70
C VAL A 188 6.36 -10.77 16.92
N LYS A 189 5.85 -11.22 18.07
CA LYS A 189 5.91 -10.44 19.32
C LYS A 189 7.36 -10.08 19.67
N SER A 190 8.26 -11.07 19.65
CA SER A 190 9.68 -10.85 19.94
C SER A 190 10.32 -9.86 18.96
N PHE A 191 9.94 -9.94 17.68
CA PHE A 191 10.42 -9.03 16.64
C PHE A 191 9.93 -7.58 16.87
N CYS A 192 8.64 -7.39 17.15
CA CYS A 192 8.04 -6.09 17.45
C CYS A 192 8.64 -5.43 18.70
N GLU A 193 8.89 -6.19 19.77
CA GLU A 193 9.48 -5.66 21.01
C GLU A 193 10.91 -5.12 20.82
N LYS A 194 11.67 -5.73 19.90
CA LYS A 194 13.06 -5.35 19.61
C LYS A 194 13.18 -4.24 18.56
N SER A 195 12.14 -4.00 17.76
CA SER A 195 12.21 -3.15 16.56
C SER A 195 12.45 -1.66 16.85
N PHE A 196 11.91 -1.11 17.95
CA PHE A 196 12.13 0.29 18.31
C PHE A 196 13.59 0.63 18.67
N LYS A 197 14.40 -0.38 19.00
CA LYS A 197 15.83 -0.22 19.26
C LYS A 197 16.69 -0.50 18.03
N ALA A 198 16.06 -0.85 16.91
CA ALA A 198 16.72 -1.27 15.69
C ALA A 198 16.76 -0.15 14.65
N ASP A 199 17.34 -0.44 13.48
CA ASP A 199 17.45 0.50 12.38
C ASP A 199 16.08 0.93 11.84
N GLU A 200 16.02 2.15 11.30
CA GLU A 200 14.80 2.75 10.73
C GLU A 200 14.15 1.87 9.66
N SER A 201 14.96 1.19 8.83
CA SER A 201 14.50 0.27 7.79
C SER A 201 13.62 -0.85 8.32
N ILE A 202 13.88 -1.33 9.54
CA ILE A 202 13.05 -2.35 10.20
C ILE A 202 11.69 -1.78 10.56
N LEU A 203 11.63 -0.57 11.10
CA LEU A 203 10.37 0.09 11.44
C LEU A 203 9.54 0.40 10.18
N ILE A 204 10.19 0.78 9.08
CA ILE A 204 9.52 1.01 7.79
C ILE A 204 8.86 -0.28 7.31
N SER A 205 9.60 -1.37 7.21
CA SER A 205 9.04 -2.64 6.74
C SER A 205 7.99 -3.20 7.71
N LEU A 206 8.27 -3.18 9.01
CA LEU A 206 7.31 -3.62 10.02
C LEU A 206 6.00 -2.84 9.95
N SER A 207 6.06 -1.50 9.83
CA SER A 207 4.86 -0.66 9.77
C SER A 207 4.08 -0.89 8.48
N PHE A 208 4.75 -1.26 7.37
CA PHE A 208 4.10 -1.63 6.11
C PHE A 208 3.29 -2.92 6.25
N HIS A 209 3.82 -3.91 6.97
CA HIS A 209 3.21 -5.23 7.11
C HIS A 209 2.23 -5.36 8.29
N LEU A 210 2.15 -4.36 9.17
CA LEU A 210 1.43 -4.45 10.44
C LEU A 210 -0.08 -4.70 10.28
N GLY A 211 -0.75 -4.07 9.30
CA GLY A 211 -2.17 -4.30 9.06
C GLY A 211 -2.47 -5.74 8.61
N LYS A 212 -1.69 -6.27 7.66
CA LYS A 212 -1.78 -7.67 7.20
C LYS A 212 -1.52 -8.66 8.34
N LEU A 213 -0.52 -8.38 9.16
CA LEU A 213 -0.18 -9.19 10.33
C LEU A 213 -1.33 -9.22 11.36
N CYS A 214 -1.85 -8.05 11.76
CA CYS A 214 -2.96 -7.94 12.71
C CYS A 214 -4.23 -8.64 12.19
N HIS A 215 -4.50 -8.55 10.89
CA HIS A 215 -5.61 -9.26 10.26
C HIS A 215 -5.39 -10.79 10.22
N GLY A 216 -4.23 -11.26 9.75
CA GLY A 216 -3.94 -12.69 9.61
C GLY A 216 -3.84 -13.45 10.94
N LEU A 217 -3.60 -12.74 12.04
CA LEU A 217 -3.59 -13.26 13.41
C LEU A 217 -4.85 -12.90 14.20
N TYR A 218 -5.85 -12.28 13.57
CA TYR A 218 -7.11 -11.95 14.23
C TYR A 218 -7.79 -13.21 14.78
N GLY A 219 -8.38 -13.10 15.98
CA GLY A 219 -8.99 -14.22 16.70
C GLY A 219 -7.99 -15.14 17.44
N ILE A 220 -6.68 -15.00 17.19
CA ILE A 220 -5.63 -15.76 17.90
C ILE A 220 -5.12 -14.99 19.13
N PHE A 221 -5.11 -13.66 19.05
CA PHE A 221 -4.65 -12.81 20.12
C PHE A 221 -5.47 -13.00 21.41
N THR A 222 -4.77 -13.09 22.55
CA THR A 222 -5.41 -12.83 23.84
C THR A 222 -5.76 -11.34 23.96
N PRO A 223 -6.71 -10.93 24.82
CA PRO A 223 -7.09 -9.53 24.97
C PRO A 223 -5.90 -8.60 25.29
N ASP A 224 -4.98 -9.06 26.14
CA ASP A 224 -3.77 -8.33 26.53
C ASP A 224 -2.73 -8.26 25.38
N GLN A 225 -2.64 -9.28 24.53
CA GLN A 225 -1.83 -9.19 23.32
C GLN A 225 -2.45 -8.23 22.30
N HIS A 226 -3.77 -8.29 22.12
CA HIS A 226 -4.50 -7.40 21.23
C HIS A 226 -4.24 -5.92 21.58
N LEU A 227 -4.40 -5.57 22.86
CA LEU A 227 -4.10 -4.22 23.36
C LEU A 227 -2.64 -3.81 23.12
N ARG A 228 -1.67 -4.70 23.39
CA ARG A 228 -0.25 -4.39 23.13
C ARG A 228 0.06 -4.10 21.67
N PHE A 229 -0.53 -4.86 20.74
CA PHE A 229 -0.35 -4.60 19.30
C PHE A 229 -1.03 -3.30 18.86
N LEU A 230 -2.18 -2.97 19.44
CA LEU A 230 -2.84 -1.69 19.22
C LEU A 230 -1.98 -0.52 19.73
N GLU A 231 -1.47 -0.58 20.96
CA GLU A 231 -0.58 0.45 21.51
C GLU A 231 0.72 0.58 20.72
N PHE A 232 1.25 -0.54 20.22
CA PHE A 232 2.38 -0.55 19.31
C PHE A 232 2.07 0.20 18.01
N TYR A 233 0.91 -0.05 17.39
CA TYR A 233 0.45 0.69 16.21
C TYR A 233 0.29 2.19 16.48
N LYS A 234 -0.41 2.56 17.57
CA LYS A 234 -0.60 3.96 17.98
C LYS A 234 0.73 4.69 18.12
N LYS A 235 1.74 4.05 18.73
CA LYS A 235 3.08 4.60 18.88
C LYS A 235 3.80 4.82 17.55
N LEU A 236 3.62 3.92 16.56
CA LEU A 236 4.19 4.11 15.23
C LEU A 236 3.54 5.28 14.48
N CYS A 237 2.23 5.50 14.68
CA CYS A 237 1.49 6.60 14.06
C CYS A 237 1.97 7.99 14.49
N THR A 238 2.57 8.11 15.68
CA THR A 238 3.08 9.39 16.20
C THR A 238 4.60 9.44 16.27
N LEU A 239 5.29 8.49 15.63
CA LEU A 239 6.74 8.38 15.75
C LEU A 239 7.45 9.59 15.14
N GLY A 240 8.34 10.21 15.92
CA GLY A 240 9.05 11.42 15.55
C GLY A 240 8.28 12.71 15.84
N LEU A 241 6.96 12.65 16.08
CA LEU A 241 6.17 13.82 16.46
C LEU A 241 6.39 14.17 17.93
N GLN A 242 6.37 15.46 18.27
CA GLN A 242 6.37 15.88 19.66
C GLN A 242 5.01 15.59 20.32
N GLN A 243 5.03 15.03 21.53
CA GLN A 243 3.87 15.15 22.42
C GLN A 243 3.90 16.57 22.98
N GLU A 244 2.79 17.30 22.92
CA GLU A 244 2.64 18.67 23.43
C GLU A 244 2.97 18.78 24.92
N ASN A 245 4.26 18.82 25.27
CA ASN A 245 4.73 19.17 26.60
C ASN A 245 5.11 20.65 26.60
N GLY A 246 4.11 21.52 26.40
CA GLY A 246 4.12 22.96 26.74
C GLY A 246 5.45 23.70 26.61
N HIS A 247 6.12 23.64 25.45
CA HIS A 247 7.31 24.43 25.17
C HIS A 247 7.01 25.51 24.15
N ASN A 248 7.38 26.74 24.51
CA ASN A 248 7.11 27.98 23.79
C ASN A 248 7.40 27.87 22.28
N GLU A 249 6.45 28.32 21.47
CA GLU A 249 6.38 28.24 20.01
C GLU A 249 7.51 28.93 19.22
N ASN A 250 8.52 29.47 19.89
CA ASN A 250 9.57 30.24 19.23
C ASN A 250 10.85 29.41 19.11
N GLN A 251 10.96 28.77 17.95
CA GLN A 251 12.08 27.98 17.40
C GLN A 251 12.01 26.49 17.76
N ILE A 252 11.45 25.68 16.85
CA ILE A 252 11.68 24.23 16.81
C ILE A 252 13.16 24.04 16.44
N PRO A 253 13.99 23.45 17.32
CA PRO A 253 15.39 23.15 17.01
C PRO A 253 15.51 22.28 15.75
N THR A 254 16.47 22.56 14.87
CA THR A 254 16.71 21.82 13.61
C THR A 254 16.77 20.30 13.79
N GLN A 255 17.32 19.84 14.92
CA GLN A 255 17.42 18.41 15.28
C GLN A 255 16.05 17.72 15.44
N ILE A 256 15.01 18.45 15.83
CA ILE A 256 13.65 17.92 15.99
C ILE A 256 13.00 17.71 14.62
N LEU A 257 13.17 18.66 13.71
CA LEU A 257 12.64 18.55 12.34
C LEU A 257 13.31 17.39 11.57
N GLU A 258 14.60 17.11 11.82
CA GLU A 258 15.29 15.96 11.26
C GLU A 258 14.70 14.63 11.76
N GLN A 259 14.33 14.56 13.04
CA GLN A 259 13.70 13.38 13.64
C GLN A 259 12.26 13.16 13.17
N GLU A 260 11.48 14.23 12.96
CA GLU A 260 10.14 14.16 12.37
C GLU A 260 10.19 13.58 10.95
N LYS A 261 11.15 14.06 10.15
CA LYS A 261 11.35 13.62 8.76
C LYS A 261 11.83 12.18 8.65
N LYS A 262 12.62 11.72 9.62
CA LYS A 262 13.12 10.35 9.70
C LYS A 262 12.00 9.31 9.68
N TYR A 263 10.85 9.57 10.31
CA TYR A 263 9.80 8.57 10.46
C TYR A 263 8.58 8.79 9.57
N ILE A 264 8.68 9.64 8.55
CA ILE A 264 7.58 9.88 7.59
C ILE A 264 7.10 8.57 6.97
N SER A 265 8.01 7.73 6.49
CA SER A 265 7.67 6.46 5.85
C SER A 265 6.92 5.52 6.82
N VAL A 266 7.27 5.54 8.11
CA VAL A 266 6.60 4.75 9.15
C VAL A 266 5.16 5.24 9.36
N ARG A 267 4.97 6.55 9.56
CA ARG A 267 3.62 7.13 9.76
C ARG A 267 2.75 7.00 8.51
N LYS A 268 3.34 7.16 7.32
CA LYS A 268 2.69 6.91 6.02
C LYS A 268 2.21 5.46 5.91
N ASN A 269 3.04 4.49 6.25
CA ASN A 269 2.64 3.08 6.28
C ASN A 269 1.53 2.81 7.30
N CYS A 270 1.54 3.52 8.43
CA CYS A 270 0.46 3.43 9.40
C CYS A 270 -0.87 3.97 8.84
N ALA A 271 -0.85 5.10 8.12
CA ALA A 271 -2.03 5.61 7.42
C ALA A 271 -2.58 4.61 6.40
N TYR A 272 -1.70 3.98 5.59
CA TYR A 272 -2.08 2.93 4.65
C TYR A 272 -2.77 1.74 5.34
N ASN A 273 -2.27 1.34 6.51
CA ASN A 273 -2.81 0.22 7.28
C ASN A 273 -4.03 0.57 8.15
N PHE A 274 -4.45 1.83 8.20
CA PHE A 274 -5.50 2.30 9.12
C PHE A 274 -6.84 1.52 8.99
N PRO A 275 -7.36 1.25 7.77
CA PRO A 275 -8.58 0.45 7.63
C PRO A 275 -8.49 -0.96 8.23
N ALA A 276 -7.34 -1.62 8.09
CA ALA A 276 -7.10 -2.94 8.69
C ALA A 276 -7.12 -2.87 10.22
N MET A 277 -6.64 -1.77 10.80
CA MET A 277 -6.65 -1.55 12.24
C MET A 277 -8.06 -1.29 12.79
N ILE A 278 -8.96 -0.65 12.02
CA ILE A 278 -10.38 -0.55 12.40
C ILE A 278 -11.01 -1.93 12.52
N VAL A 279 -10.77 -2.82 11.54
CA VAL A 279 -11.23 -4.20 11.58
C VAL A 279 -10.62 -4.94 12.78
N PHE A 280 -9.34 -4.71 13.06
CA PHE A 280 -8.64 -5.31 14.19
C PHE A 280 -9.29 -4.98 15.53
N VAL A 281 -9.69 -3.73 15.78
CA VAL A 281 -10.30 -3.30 17.06
C VAL A 281 -11.82 -3.48 17.14
N ASP A 282 -12.46 -3.92 16.05
CA ASP A 282 -13.90 -3.79 15.76
C ASP A 282 -14.32 -2.33 15.49
N PRO A 283 -14.99 -2.03 14.35
CA PRO A 283 -15.47 -0.69 14.04
C PRO A 283 -16.30 -0.02 15.15
N LYS A 284 -17.01 -0.79 15.99
CA LYS A 284 -17.78 -0.27 17.13
C LYS A 284 -16.92 0.41 18.18
N ASN A 285 -15.66 0.00 18.31
CA ASN A 285 -14.70 0.55 19.27
C ASN A 285 -13.87 1.70 18.68
N PHE A 286 -14.08 2.07 17.41
CA PHE A 286 -13.29 3.08 16.71
C PHE A 286 -13.11 4.37 17.51
N HIS A 287 -14.20 4.91 18.07
CA HIS A 287 -14.13 6.19 18.80
C HIS A 287 -13.21 6.12 20.02
N MET A 288 -13.30 5.04 20.79
CA MET A 288 -12.51 4.86 22.01
C MET A 288 -11.06 4.54 21.69
N GLU A 289 -10.83 3.70 20.68
CA GLU A 289 -9.51 3.10 20.44
C GLU A 289 -8.69 3.77 19.36
N LEU A 290 -9.31 4.33 18.31
CA LEU A 290 -8.57 4.76 17.11
C LEU A 290 -8.86 6.19 16.67
N TYR A 291 -9.90 6.87 17.18
CA TYR A 291 -10.23 8.23 16.74
C TYR A 291 -9.07 9.21 16.93
N SER A 292 -8.40 9.20 18.09
CA SER A 292 -7.23 10.05 18.32
C SER A 292 -6.10 9.77 17.32
N THR A 293 -5.91 8.51 16.95
CA THR A 293 -4.90 8.11 15.96
C THR A 293 -5.28 8.57 14.56
N PHE A 294 -6.56 8.43 14.18
CA PHE A 294 -7.10 8.94 12.93
C PHE A 294 -6.92 10.45 12.80
N PHE A 295 -7.26 11.18 13.87
CA PHE A 295 -7.08 12.61 13.98
C PHE A 295 -5.62 12.99 13.75
N CYS A 296 -4.67 12.35 14.45
CA CYS A 296 -3.24 12.61 14.28
C CYS A 296 -2.77 12.40 12.83
N LEU A 297 -3.22 11.34 12.15
CA LEU A 297 -2.82 11.06 10.77
C LEU A 297 -3.42 12.07 9.77
N CYS A 298 -4.65 12.54 10.00
CA CYS A 298 -5.27 13.58 9.17
C CYS A 298 -4.62 14.96 9.36
N HIS A 299 -3.98 15.20 10.51
CA HIS A 299 -3.30 16.45 10.85
C HIS A 299 -1.76 16.30 10.91
N ASP A 300 -1.21 15.22 10.31
CA ASP A 300 0.23 15.00 10.31
C ASP A 300 0.93 16.18 9.62
N PRO A 301 2.06 16.70 10.13
CA PRO A 301 2.78 17.80 9.49
C PRO A 301 3.17 17.48 8.04
N GLU A 302 3.35 16.21 7.71
CA GLU A 302 3.94 15.77 6.46
C GLU A 302 2.87 15.35 5.43
N VAL A 303 2.89 16.03 4.28
CA VAL A 303 1.95 15.82 3.17
C VAL A 303 1.82 14.35 2.75
N PRO A 304 2.89 13.54 2.64
CA PRO A 304 2.75 12.13 2.24
C PRO A 304 1.88 11.29 3.19
N VAL A 305 1.84 11.62 4.48
CA VAL A 305 1.01 10.92 5.47
C VAL A 305 -0.45 11.31 5.29
N ARG A 306 -0.73 12.63 5.24
CA ARG A 306 -2.09 13.15 5.01
C ARG A 306 -2.67 12.71 3.67
N TYR A 307 -1.84 12.66 2.63
CA TYR A 307 -2.20 12.13 1.32
C TYR A 307 -2.64 10.67 1.42
N THR A 308 -1.88 9.85 2.16
CA THR A 308 -2.17 8.42 2.29
C THR A 308 -3.45 8.17 3.07
N ILE A 309 -3.70 8.90 4.17
CA ILE A 309 -4.96 8.75 4.91
C ILE A 309 -6.17 9.28 4.12
N ALA A 310 -5.98 10.31 3.28
CA ALA A 310 -7.02 10.80 2.37
C ALA A 310 -7.43 9.76 1.32
N ILE A 311 -6.47 8.99 0.78
CA ILE A 311 -6.77 7.84 -0.09
C ILE A 311 -7.65 6.83 0.64
N CYS A 312 -7.31 6.49 1.89
CA CYS A 312 -8.03 5.50 2.67
C CYS A 312 -9.36 5.99 3.26
N PHE A 313 -9.70 7.27 3.11
CA PHE A 313 -10.83 7.89 3.82
C PHE A 313 -12.17 7.22 3.46
N TYR A 314 -12.33 6.80 2.21
CA TYR A 314 -13.52 6.11 1.75
C TYR A 314 -13.68 4.73 2.43
N GLU A 315 -12.62 3.93 2.46
CA GLU A 315 -12.60 2.63 3.15
C GLU A 315 -12.90 2.78 4.63
N VAL A 316 -12.31 3.79 5.29
CA VAL A 316 -12.63 4.13 6.68
C VAL A 316 -14.11 4.46 6.83
N SER A 317 -14.66 5.30 5.96
CA SER A 317 -16.07 5.69 5.98
C SER A 317 -17.00 4.47 5.84
N LYS A 318 -16.67 3.53 4.94
CA LYS A 318 -17.42 2.28 4.76
C LYS A 318 -17.40 1.39 6.01
N LEU A 319 -16.22 1.24 6.62
CA LEU A 319 -16.06 0.39 7.81
C LEU A 319 -16.84 0.92 9.00
N LEU A 320 -16.91 2.25 9.17
CA LEU A 320 -17.68 2.87 10.25
C LEU A 320 -19.20 2.78 10.03
N ASN A 321 -19.65 2.70 8.78
CA ASN A 321 -21.07 2.61 8.41
C ASN A 321 -21.91 3.69 9.11
N SER A 322 -22.80 3.33 10.03
CA SER A 322 -23.61 4.31 10.78
C SER A 322 -22.78 5.22 11.67
N GLY A 323 -21.55 4.83 12.07
CA GLY A 323 -20.62 5.63 12.85
C GLY A 323 -19.82 6.67 12.04
N VAL A 324 -20.04 6.78 10.73
CA VAL A 324 -19.28 7.67 9.84
C VAL A 324 -19.36 9.16 10.23
N TYR A 325 -20.40 9.58 10.94
CA TYR A 325 -20.54 10.95 11.45
C TYR A 325 -19.42 11.35 12.42
N LEU A 326 -18.72 10.38 13.03
CA LEU A 326 -17.62 10.64 13.96
C LEU A 326 -16.42 11.31 13.29
N ILE A 327 -16.24 11.12 11.98
CA ILE A 327 -15.06 11.59 11.23
C ILE A 327 -15.35 12.76 10.29
N HIS A 328 -16.48 13.45 10.47
CA HIS A 328 -16.87 14.56 9.58
C HIS A 328 -15.90 15.75 9.67
N LYS A 329 -15.32 16.00 10.85
CA LYS A 329 -14.35 17.09 11.04
C LYS A 329 -13.09 16.84 10.25
N GLU A 330 -12.63 15.59 10.23
CA GLU A 330 -11.45 15.18 9.48
C GLU A 330 -11.71 15.23 7.97
N LEU A 331 -12.93 14.94 7.51
CA LEU A 331 -13.31 15.20 6.11
C LEU A 331 -13.17 16.68 5.76
N ILE A 332 -13.66 17.58 6.63
CA ILE A 332 -13.56 19.03 6.45
C ILE A 332 -12.09 19.46 6.41
N THR A 333 -11.27 18.98 7.35
CA THR A 333 -9.82 19.24 7.38
C THR A 333 -9.16 18.87 6.06
N LEU A 334 -9.39 17.64 5.57
CA LEU A 334 -8.74 17.15 4.35
C LEU A 334 -9.24 17.84 3.08
N LEU A 335 -10.52 18.22 3.01
CA LEU A 335 -11.04 19.09 1.93
C LEU A 335 -10.37 20.46 1.93
N GLN A 336 -9.99 20.96 3.10
CA GLN A 336 -9.36 22.25 3.29
C GLN A 336 -7.83 22.20 3.30
N ASP A 337 -7.21 21.04 3.06
CA ASP A 337 -5.75 20.86 3.08
C ASP A 337 -5.05 21.82 2.12
N GLU A 338 -3.89 22.34 2.55
CA GLU A 338 -3.06 23.23 1.76
C GLU A 338 -2.46 22.54 0.54
N SER A 339 -2.19 21.22 0.64
CA SER A 339 -1.67 20.42 -0.45
C SER A 339 -2.79 19.95 -1.37
N LEU A 340 -2.71 20.37 -2.63
CA LEU A 340 -3.63 19.89 -3.68
C LEU A 340 -3.57 18.39 -3.91
N GLU A 341 -2.47 17.72 -3.57
CA GLU A 341 -2.36 16.27 -3.75
C GLU A 341 -3.23 15.52 -2.74
N VAL A 342 -3.34 16.03 -1.51
CA VAL A 342 -4.24 15.50 -0.47
C VAL A 342 -5.70 15.67 -0.92
N LEU A 343 -6.03 16.86 -1.42
CA LEU A 343 -7.36 17.10 -2.00
C LEU A 343 -7.62 16.17 -3.20
N ASP A 344 -6.67 16.02 -4.12
CA ASP A 344 -6.82 15.19 -5.32
C ASP A 344 -7.07 13.71 -4.99
N ALA A 345 -6.42 13.19 -3.94
CA ALA A 345 -6.64 11.85 -3.42
C ALA A 345 -8.08 11.64 -2.91
N LEU A 346 -8.61 12.62 -2.17
CA LEU A 346 -9.96 12.54 -1.61
C LEU A 346 -11.06 12.64 -2.70
N ILE A 347 -10.81 13.40 -3.77
CA ILE A 347 -11.79 13.70 -4.82
C ILE A 347 -12.30 12.43 -5.53
N ASP A 348 -11.46 11.40 -5.68
CA ASP A 348 -11.81 10.21 -6.46
C ASP A 348 -13.05 9.49 -5.90
N HIS A 349 -13.21 9.50 -4.57
CA HIS A 349 -14.33 8.90 -3.84
C HIS A 349 -15.23 9.91 -3.11
N LEU A 350 -15.10 11.21 -3.41
CA LEU A 350 -15.86 12.26 -2.72
C LEU A 350 -17.39 12.05 -2.79
N PRO A 351 -18.00 11.72 -3.94
CA PRO A 351 -19.45 11.43 -4.02
C PRO A 351 -19.88 10.31 -3.07
N GLU A 352 -19.14 9.22 -3.04
CA GLU A 352 -19.45 8.04 -2.22
C GLU A 352 -19.26 8.33 -0.73
N ILE A 353 -18.23 9.11 -0.37
CA ILE A 353 -18.03 9.58 1.01
C ILE A 353 -19.21 10.46 1.44
N LEU A 354 -19.62 11.43 0.62
CA LEU A 354 -20.73 12.32 0.95
C LEU A 354 -22.06 11.57 1.07
N GLU A 355 -22.32 10.58 0.22
CA GLU A 355 -23.50 9.72 0.32
C GLU A 355 -23.53 8.92 1.63
N LEU A 356 -22.40 8.35 2.04
CA LEU A 356 -22.27 7.66 3.33
C LEU A 356 -22.52 8.62 4.50
N MET A 357 -21.94 9.83 4.47
CA MET A 357 -22.19 10.87 5.49
C MET A 357 -23.66 11.28 5.55
N SER A 358 -24.34 11.29 4.41
CA SER A 358 -25.76 11.64 4.31
C SER A 358 -26.68 10.60 4.95
N THR A 359 -26.27 9.33 4.89
CA THR A 359 -27.06 8.18 5.35
C THR A 359 -26.64 7.70 6.74
N GLY A 360 -25.48 8.14 7.24
CA GLY A 360 -24.94 7.80 8.55
C GLY A 360 -25.75 8.30 9.77
N GLY A 361 -25.48 7.70 10.92
CA GLY A 361 -26.08 8.03 12.23
C GLY A 361 -27.26 7.12 12.63
N GLU A 362 -27.53 7.01 13.92
CA GLU A 362 -28.61 6.18 14.46
C GLU A 362 -29.98 6.60 13.90
N SER A 363 -30.82 5.63 13.58
CA SER A 363 -32.10 5.74 12.88
C SER A 363 -33.23 6.43 13.67
N SER A 364 -32.92 7.12 14.78
CA SER A 364 -33.93 7.68 15.69
C SER A 364 -34.36 9.12 15.38
N VAL A 365 -33.72 9.83 14.44
CA VAL A 365 -34.15 11.17 14.01
C VAL A 365 -34.07 11.28 12.48
N GLN A 366 -35.18 10.98 11.80
CA GLN A 366 -35.28 10.84 10.35
C GLN A 366 -35.53 12.16 9.60
N GLU A 367 -35.56 13.30 10.27
CA GLU A 367 -35.73 14.60 9.61
C GLU A 367 -34.57 15.51 10.03
N ASN A 368 -33.69 15.87 9.07
CA ASN A 368 -32.64 16.92 9.14
C ASN A 368 -31.17 16.54 9.46
N LYS A 369 -30.66 15.35 9.13
CA LYS A 369 -29.25 15.00 9.38
C LYS A 369 -28.21 15.75 8.55
N LEU A 370 -28.55 16.28 7.37
CA LEU A 370 -27.62 17.04 6.52
C LEU A 370 -27.66 18.56 6.71
N LEU A 371 -28.57 19.03 7.56
CA LEU A 371 -28.56 20.41 8.04
C LEU A 371 -27.50 20.64 9.13
N SER A 372 -26.82 19.60 9.62
CA SER A 372 -25.92 19.65 10.78
C SER A 372 -24.42 19.67 10.49
N LEU A 373 -23.99 19.82 9.23
CA LEU A 373 -22.57 20.00 8.87
C LEU A 373 -22.33 21.44 8.38
N PRO A 374 -22.37 22.44 9.28
CA PRO A 374 -22.29 23.86 8.91
C PRO A 374 -21.03 24.18 8.08
N ASP A 375 -19.94 23.44 8.31
CA ASP A 375 -18.63 23.70 7.71
C ASP A 375 -18.38 22.95 6.40
N LEU A 376 -19.27 22.03 5.99
CA LEU A 376 -19.09 21.26 4.75
C LEU A 376 -19.14 22.15 3.50
N ILE A 377 -20.12 23.05 3.41
CA ILE A 377 -20.25 23.95 2.25
C ILE A 377 -19.06 24.91 2.15
N PRO A 378 -18.62 25.58 3.24
CA PRO A 378 -17.37 26.34 3.26
C PRO A 378 -16.16 25.50 2.82
N ALA A 379 -16.03 24.26 3.29
CA ALA A 379 -14.93 23.38 2.94
C ALA A 379 -14.91 23.03 1.43
N LEU A 380 -16.06 22.66 0.86
CA LEU A 380 -16.19 22.41 -0.58
C LEU A 380 -15.90 23.68 -1.40
N THR A 381 -16.35 24.84 -0.93
CA THR A 381 -16.06 26.11 -1.61
C THR A 381 -14.56 26.40 -1.59
N ALA A 382 -13.90 26.23 -0.44
CA ALA A 382 -12.46 26.43 -0.29
C ALA A 382 -11.65 25.44 -1.16
N ALA A 383 -12.06 24.16 -1.20
CA ALA A 383 -11.44 23.14 -2.05
C ALA A 383 -11.47 23.54 -3.52
N GLU A 384 -12.61 24.02 -4.01
CA GLU A 384 -12.75 24.48 -5.39
C GLU A 384 -11.92 25.73 -5.67
N GLN A 385 -11.95 26.72 -4.77
CA GLN A 385 -11.15 27.92 -4.91
C GLN A 385 -9.65 27.61 -4.96
N ARG A 386 -9.18 26.68 -4.14
CA ARG A 386 -7.79 26.23 -4.13
C ARG A 386 -7.41 25.52 -5.43
N ALA A 387 -8.27 24.62 -5.92
CA ALA A 387 -8.06 23.95 -7.20
C ALA A 387 -8.01 24.97 -8.35
N ALA A 388 -8.90 25.96 -8.34
CA ALA A 388 -8.98 27.03 -9.34
C ALA A 388 -7.78 27.99 -9.32
N ALA A 389 -7.23 28.28 -8.14
CA ALA A 389 -6.03 29.11 -7.99
C ALA A 389 -4.74 28.37 -8.39
N SER A 390 -4.82 27.06 -8.64
CA SER A 390 -3.68 26.22 -8.97
C SER A 390 -3.41 26.14 -10.48
N LEU A 391 -2.19 25.70 -10.83
CA LEU A 391 -1.85 25.33 -12.21
C LEU A 391 -2.29 23.89 -12.58
N LYS A 392 -2.84 23.12 -11.62
CA LYS A 392 -3.27 21.72 -11.79
C LYS A 392 -4.73 21.66 -12.24
N TRP A 393 -5.02 22.15 -13.44
CA TRP A 393 -6.41 22.25 -13.96
C TRP A 393 -7.18 20.92 -14.00
N ARG A 394 -6.48 19.77 -14.11
CA ARG A 394 -7.11 18.43 -14.07
C ARG A 394 -7.80 18.16 -12.73
N THR A 395 -7.19 18.57 -11.62
CA THR A 395 -7.78 18.45 -10.28
C THR A 395 -9.03 19.33 -10.18
N HIS A 396 -9.00 20.54 -10.73
CA HIS A 396 -10.15 21.45 -10.76
C HIS A 396 -11.29 20.88 -11.61
N GLU A 397 -11.00 20.39 -12.81
CA GLU A 397 -11.97 19.70 -13.67
C GLU A 397 -12.61 18.50 -12.93
N LYS A 398 -11.77 17.62 -12.36
CA LYS A 398 -12.20 16.43 -11.64
C LYS A 398 -13.13 16.78 -10.47
N LEU A 399 -12.76 17.78 -9.67
CA LEU A 399 -13.57 18.26 -8.55
C LEU A 399 -14.94 18.77 -9.00
N LEU A 400 -14.99 19.62 -10.04
CA LEU A 400 -16.24 20.14 -10.59
C LEU A 400 -17.15 19.03 -11.09
N GLN A 401 -16.59 18.01 -11.76
CA GLN A 401 -17.35 16.84 -12.18
C GLN A 401 -17.94 16.08 -10.98
N LYS A 402 -17.17 15.91 -9.90
CA LYS A 402 -17.62 15.23 -8.68
C LYS A 402 -18.68 16.03 -7.92
N TYR A 403 -18.71 17.36 -8.04
CA TYR A 403 -19.78 18.20 -7.48
C TYR A 403 -21.16 17.93 -8.06
N ALA A 404 -21.26 17.19 -9.18
CA ALA A 404 -22.54 16.71 -9.69
C ALA A 404 -23.36 15.88 -8.66
N CYS A 405 -22.72 15.32 -7.63
CA CYS A 405 -23.43 14.60 -6.56
C CYS A 405 -24.18 15.51 -5.58
N LEU A 406 -23.78 16.79 -5.45
CA LEU A 406 -24.26 17.69 -4.39
C LEU A 406 -25.79 17.84 -4.30
N PRO A 407 -26.60 17.78 -5.37
CA PRO A 407 -28.06 17.82 -5.24
C PRO A 407 -28.68 16.68 -4.44
N HIS A 408 -27.95 15.58 -4.25
CA HIS A 408 -28.37 14.46 -3.41
C HIS A 408 -27.91 14.61 -1.95
N VAL A 409 -27.04 15.59 -1.69
CA VAL A 409 -26.38 15.81 -0.40
C VAL A 409 -26.97 17.08 0.25
N ILE A 410 -26.88 18.23 -0.41
CA ILE A 410 -27.33 19.52 0.12
C ILE A 410 -28.59 20.04 -0.58
N SER A 411 -29.31 20.96 0.07
CA SER A 411 -30.57 21.50 -0.47
C SER A 411 -30.37 22.36 -1.72
N SER A 412 -31.42 22.46 -2.56
CA SER A 412 -31.41 23.31 -3.75
C SER A 412 -31.09 24.77 -3.42
N ASP A 413 -31.52 25.28 -2.25
CA ASP A 413 -31.20 26.65 -1.80
C ASP A 413 -29.71 26.83 -1.53
N GLN A 414 -29.09 25.87 -0.84
CA GLN A 414 -27.66 25.95 -0.57
C GLN A 414 -26.84 25.92 -1.87
N ILE A 415 -27.23 25.06 -2.82
CA ILE A 415 -26.61 25.01 -4.15
C ILE A 415 -26.78 26.35 -4.87
N TYR A 416 -28.01 26.87 -4.87
CA TYR A 416 -28.37 28.13 -5.51
C TYR A 416 -27.54 29.30 -4.99
N TYR A 417 -27.49 29.49 -3.67
CA TYR A 417 -26.82 30.65 -3.08
C TYR A 417 -25.30 30.51 -2.97
N ARG A 418 -24.72 29.31 -3.03
CA ARG A 418 -23.29 29.08 -2.75
C ARG A 418 -22.49 28.68 -3.98
N PHE A 419 -23.07 27.94 -4.92
CA PHE A 419 -22.33 27.37 -6.05
C PHE A 419 -22.72 27.98 -7.40
N LEU A 420 -23.94 28.51 -7.55
CA LEU A 420 -24.44 28.99 -8.84
C LEU A 420 -23.56 30.08 -9.46
N GLN A 421 -23.33 31.17 -8.71
CA GLN A 421 -22.52 32.30 -9.19
C GLN A 421 -21.10 31.86 -9.54
N ARG A 422 -20.56 30.91 -8.77
CA ARG A 422 -19.24 30.36 -8.99
C ARG A 422 -19.17 29.56 -10.30
N MET A 423 -20.16 28.72 -10.59
CA MET A 423 -20.23 27.98 -11.86
C MET A 423 -20.26 28.93 -13.06
N PHE A 424 -21.07 29.99 -13.02
CA PHE A 424 -21.11 31.02 -14.06
C PHE A 424 -19.76 31.73 -14.23
N THR A 425 -19.11 32.10 -13.13
CA THR A 425 -17.77 32.72 -13.19
C THR A 425 -16.78 31.79 -13.88
N ILE A 426 -16.74 30.50 -13.52
CA ILE A 426 -15.84 29.54 -14.15
C ILE A 426 -16.13 29.40 -15.65
N MET A 427 -17.40 29.31 -16.04
CA MET A 427 -17.80 29.19 -17.44
C MET A 427 -17.37 30.41 -18.28
N MET A 428 -17.45 31.62 -17.72
CA MET A 428 -17.19 32.86 -18.44
C MET A 428 -15.72 33.29 -18.41
N THR A 429 -14.98 32.99 -17.33
CA THR A 429 -13.66 33.59 -17.10
C THR A 429 -12.50 32.59 -17.07
N ASN A 430 -12.74 31.28 -16.99
CA ASN A 430 -11.66 30.30 -16.92
C ASN A 430 -11.08 30.03 -18.32
N ASN A 431 -9.76 30.03 -18.50
CA ASN A 431 -9.15 29.83 -19.82
C ASN A 431 -8.96 28.35 -20.22
N VAL A 432 -9.32 27.40 -19.34
CA VAL A 432 -9.16 25.96 -19.58
C VAL A 432 -10.51 25.35 -19.98
N LEU A 433 -10.64 25.02 -21.27
CA LEU A 433 -11.89 24.52 -21.85
C LEU A 433 -12.46 23.26 -21.16
N PRO A 434 -11.66 22.23 -20.78
CA PRO A 434 -12.17 21.12 -19.98
C PRO A 434 -12.84 21.54 -18.67
N VAL A 435 -12.26 22.52 -17.96
CA VAL A 435 -12.81 23.05 -16.70
C VAL A 435 -14.13 23.78 -16.95
N GLN A 436 -14.21 24.62 -17.99
CA GLN A 436 -15.45 25.27 -18.39
C GLN A 436 -16.56 24.25 -18.71
N LYS A 437 -16.23 23.18 -19.45
CA LYS A 437 -17.17 22.09 -19.78
C LYS A 437 -17.63 21.34 -18.53
N ALA A 438 -16.74 21.06 -17.59
CA ALA A 438 -17.09 20.44 -16.32
C ALA A 438 -18.05 21.33 -15.51
N ALA A 439 -17.76 22.62 -15.36
CA ALA A 439 -18.65 23.57 -14.70
C ALA A 439 -20.04 23.63 -15.36
N SER A 440 -20.08 23.71 -16.70
CA SER A 440 -21.32 23.74 -17.48
C SER A 440 -22.16 22.47 -17.25
N ARG A 441 -21.52 21.30 -17.32
CA ARG A 441 -22.18 20.01 -17.06
C ARG A 441 -22.75 19.95 -15.64
N THR A 442 -21.97 20.37 -14.65
CA THR A 442 -22.39 20.34 -13.24
C THR A 442 -23.53 21.31 -12.98
N LEU A 443 -23.51 22.51 -13.59
CA LEU A 443 -24.61 23.45 -13.53
C LEU A 443 -25.92 22.87 -14.11
N CYS A 444 -25.85 22.19 -15.26
CA CYS A 444 -27.02 21.51 -15.84
C CYS A 444 -27.60 20.44 -14.89
N ILE A 445 -26.75 19.74 -14.14
CA ILE A 445 -27.20 18.77 -13.13
C ILE A 445 -27.85 19.50 -11.95
N PHE A 446 -27.26 20.59 -11.45
CA PHE A 446 -27.88 21.41 -10.41
C PHE A 446 -29.26 21.91 -10.81
N LEU A 447 -29.42 22.36 -12.05
CA LEU A 447 -30.70 22.79 -12.61
C LEU A 447 -31.73 21.66 -12.66
N ARG A 448 -31.32 20.47 -13.10
CA ARG A 448 -32.20 19.29 -13.20
C ARG A 448 -32.81 18.92 -11.84
N TYR A 449 -32.03 19.02 -10.77
CA TYR A 449 -32.45 18.65 -9.42
C TYR A 449 -32.95 19.83 -8.58
N ASN A 450 -32.94 21.07 -9.11
CA ASN A 450 -33.50 22.21 -8.40
C ASN A 450 -35.04 22.14 -8.41
N ARG A 451 -35.63 21.94 -7.23
CA ARG A 451 -37.09 21.81 -7.07
C ARG A 451 -37.83 23.14 -7.16
N LYS A 452 -37.14 24.29 -7.03
CA LYS A 452 -37.75 25.61 -7.05
C LYS A 452 -37.84 26.16 -8.47
N GLN A 453 -39.06 26.36 -8.96
CA GLN A 453 -39.32 26.82 -10.31
C GLN A 453 -38.71 28.20 -10.59
N GLU A 454 -38.86 29.16 -9.68
CA GLU A 454 -38.33 30.53 -9.81
C GLU A 454 -36.81 30.53 -10.01
N GLN A 455 -36.08 29.79 -9.16
CA GLN A 455 -34.62 29.65 -9.28
C GLN A 455 -34.23 29.06 -10.64
N ARG A 456 -34.92 28.01 -11.11
CA ARG A 456 -34.64 27.43 -12.43
C ARG A 456 -34.84 28.45 -13.56
N HIS A 457 -35.92 29.25 -13.51
CA HIS A 457 -36.18 30.26 -14.52
C HIS A 457 -35.08 31.33 -14.54
N GLU A 458 -34.64 31.81 -13.37
CA GLU A 458 -33.55 32.81 -13.27
C GLU A 458 -32.24 32.27 -13.87
N VAL A 459 -31.87 31.02 -13.53
CA VAL A 459 -30.64 30.42 -14.08
C VAL A 459 -30.74 30.22 -15.59
N ILE A 460 -31.89 29.75 -16.11
CA ILE A 460 -32.09 29.57 -17.55
C ILE A 460 -31.99 30.91 -18.28
N GLN A 461 -32.60 31.96 -17.74
CA GLN A 461 -32.52 33.30 -18.32
C GLN A 461 -31.07 33.78 -18.40
N LYS A 462 -30.28 33.62 -17.32
CA LYS A 462 -28.84 33.92 -17.29
C LYS A 462 -27.97 33.10 -18.23
N LEU A 463 -28.45 31.96 -18.73
CA LEU A 463 -27.75 31.12 -19.71
C LEU A 463 -28.07 31.51 -21.16
N ILE A 464 -29.20 32.19 -21.38
CA ILE A 464 -29.65 32.67 -22.69
C ILE A 464 -29.09 34.06 -22.98
N GLU A 465 -29.02 34.91 -21.95
CA GLU A 465 -28.29 36.19 -21.95
C GLU A 465 -26.77 35.98 -22.04
#